data_AF-A0A917DGN7-F1
#
_entry.id   AF-A0A917DGN7-F1
#
_cell.length_a   1.000
_cell.length_b   1.000
_cell.length_c   1.000
_cell.angle_alpha   90.00
_cell.angle_beta   90.00
_cell.angle_gamma   90.00
#
_symmetry.space_group_name_H-M   'P 1'
#
loop_
_entity.id
_entity.type
_entity.pdbx_description
1 polymer ?
#
loop_
_entity_poly.entity_id
_entity_poly.type
_entity_poly.pdbx_seq_one_letter_code
_entity_poly.pdbx_strand_id
1 'polypeptide(L)'
;MTDGVLSAESVAGALARRRENGDKYVPGFGHRFHPIDPRAPRLMQLVDEAKGRGAVSGRFADIARLIESTLALQKGKLIPMNIDGATAVVYAELGFAPPLCRGLFVLSRSVGILAHTWEQMQQGGRNKGPLPRDATWTYRGKPSNPPPSEGSI
;
A
#
# COMPACT_ATOMS: atom_id res chain seq x y z
N MET A 1 -15.97 -23.28 3.30
CA MET A 1 -15.92 -21.92 2.74
C MET A 1 -17.09 -21.83 1.78
N THR A 2 -18.03 -20.91 2.00
CA THR A 2 -19.26 -20.85 1.19
C THR A 2 -18.92 -20.59 -0.27
N ASP A 3 -19.42 -21.46 -1.15
CA ASP A 3 -19.39 -21.36 -2.61
C ASP A 3 -20.26 -20.18 -3.07
N GLY A 4 -19.86 -18.96 -2.71
CA GLY A 4 -20.45 -17.75 -3.24
C GLY A 4 -20.06 -17.61 -4.71
N VAL A 5 -21.05 -17.57 -5.59
CA VAL A 5 -20.85 -17.20 -7.00
C VAL A 5 -20.18 -15.82 -7.03
N LEU A 6 -19.07 -15.72 -7.76
CA LEU A 6 -18.43 -14.44 -8.02
C LEU A 6 -19.35 -13.62 -8.91
N SER A 7 -19.97 -12.57 -8.36
CA SER A 7 -20.90 -11.70 -9.08
C SER A 7 -20.71 -10.24 -8.68
N ALA A 8 -21.17 -9.33 -9.55
CA ALA A 8 -21.12 -7.91 -9.24
C ALA A 8 -21.95 -7.57 -7.99
N GLU A 9 -23.07 -8.26 -7.75
CA GLU A 9 -23.86 -8.04 -6.52
C GLU A 9 -23.12 -8.52 -5.28
N SER A 10 -22.44 -9.67 -5.32
CA SER A 10 -21.71 -10.18 -4.15
C SER A 10 -20.54 -9.27 -3.78
N VAL A 11 -19.83 -8.73 -4.79
CA VAL A 11 -18.79 -7.70 -4.60
C VAL A 11 -19.38 -6.39 -4.08
N ALA A 12 -20.47 -5.89 -4.68
CA ALA A 12 -21.12 -4.67 -4.23
C ALA A 12 -21.58 -4.76 -2.77
N GLY A 13 -22.17 -5.88 -2.37
CA GLY A 13 -22.57 -6.15 -0.99
C GLY A 13 -21.38 -6.23 -0.03
N ALA A 14 -20.25 -6.83 -0.45
CA ALA A 14 -19.03 -6.83 0.35
C ALA A 14 -18.44 -5.41 0.54
N LEU A 15 -18.47 -4.59 -0.51
CA LEU A 15 -18.02 -3.20 -0.45
C LEU A 15 -18.96 -2.31 0.37
N ALA A 16 -20.26 -2.61 0.39
CA ALA A 16 -21.24 -1.93 1.25
C ALA A 16 -20.96 -2.21 2.73
N ARG A 17 -20.81 -3.50 3.11
CA ARG A 17 -20.45 -3.90 4.49
C ARG A 17 -19.16 -3.25 4.98
N ARG A 18 -18.13 -3.17 4.12
CA ARG A 18 -16.86 -2.47 4.48
C ARG A 18 -17.10 -1.00 4.80
N ARG A 19 -17.94 -0.31 4.02
CA ARG A 19 -18.31 1.08 4.26
C ARG A 19 -19.13 1.26 5.53
N GLU A 20 -20.06 0.36 5.82
CA GLU A 20 -20.82 0.35 7.08
C GLU A 20 -19.90 0.19 8.29
N ASN A 21 -18.81 -0.56 8.16
CA ASN A 21 -17.76 -0.70 9.17
C ASN A 21 -16.81 0.50 9.27
N GLY A 22 -17.02 1.57 8.48
CA GLY A 22 -16.24 2.80 8.53
C GLY A 22 -15.04 2.85 7.57
N ASP A 23 -14.86 1.86 6.69
CA ASP A 23 -13.79 1.91 5.68
C ASP A 23 -14.06 3.02 4.66
N LYS A 24 -13.18 4.03 4.64
CA LYS A 24 -13.27 5.16 3.69
C LYS A 24 -12.79 4.80 2.29
N TYR A 25 -11.92 3.81 2.17
CA TYR A 25 -11.26 3.40 0.92
C TYR A 25 -11.09 1.89 0.87
N VAL A 26 -10.97 1.35 -0.35
CA VAL A 26 -10.68 -0.07 -0.57
C VAL A 26 -9.16 -0.24 -0.71
N PRO A 27 -8.52 -1.02 0.17
CA PRO A 27 -7.09 -1.31 0.06
C PRO A 27 -6.73 -1.91 -1.30
N GLY A 28 -5.58 -1.51 -1.86
CA GLY A 28 -5.11 -1.99 -3.17
C GLY A 28 -5.65 -1.22 -4.38
N PHE A 29 -6.49 -0.19 -4.18
CA PHE A 29 -7.07 0.62 -5.25
C PHE A 29 -6.80 2.11 -5.06
N GLY A 30 -6.50 2.78 -6.17
CA GLY A 30 -6.16 4.21 -6.21
C GLY A 30 -4.69 4.46 -5.92
N HIS A 31 -4.16 5.53 -6.53
CA HIS A 31 -2.79 5.97 -6.33
C HIS A 31 -2.72 7.50 -6.41
N ARG A 32 -1.93 8.12 -5.52
CA ARG A 32 -1.85 9.60 -5.43
C ARG A 32 -1.20 10.24 -6.65
N PHE A 33 -0.17 9.59 -7.19
CA PHE A 33 0.71 10.16 -8.23
C PHE A 33 0.49 9.56 -9.62
N HIS A 34 -0.24 8.45 -9.70
CA HIS A 34 -0.37 7.69 -10.94
C HIS A 34 -1.85 7.50 -11.23
N PRO A 35 -2.35 8.04 -12.35
CA PRO A 35 -3.71 7.74 -12.80
C PRO A 35 -3.91 6.23 -12.95
N ILE A 36 -2.90 5.53 -13.47
CA ILE A 36 -2.79 4.07 -13.51
C ILE A 36 -1.38 3.72 -13.00
N ASP A 37 -1.28 2.86 -11.99
CA ASP A 37 0.03 2.40 -11.50
C ASP A 37 0.76 1.62 -12.61
N PRO A 38 1.95 2.04 -13.06
CA PRO A 38 2.62 1.41 -14.21
C PRO A 38 3.00 -0.05 -13.95
N ARG A 39 3.07 -0.48 -12.68
CA ARG A 39 3.49 -1.84 -12.30
C ARG A 39 2.33 -2.83 -12.32
N ALA A 40 1.13 -2.37 -11.98
CA ALA A 40 -0.03 -3.23 -11.82
C ALA A 40 -0.41 -3.96 -13.13
N PRO A 41 -0.51 -3.29 -14.30
CA PRO A 41 -0.87 -3.97 -15.55
C PRO A 41 0.08 -5.11 -15.90
N ARG A 42 1.40 -4.92 -15.76
CA ARG A 42 2.37 -5.97 -16.09
C ARG A 42 2.28 -7.15 -15.14
N LEU A 43 2.08 -6.92 -13.84
CA LEU A 43 1.90 -8.00 -12.87
C LEU A 43 0.61 -8.79 -13.15
N MET A 44 -0.49 -8.11 -13.49
CA MET A 44 -1.74 -8.79 -13.83
C MET A 44 -1.63 -9.61 -15.11
N GLN A 45 -0.89 -9.12 -16.12
CA GLN A 45 -0.56 -9.92 -17.32
C GLN A 45 0.23 -11.19 -16.97
N LEU A 46 1.23 -11.10 -16.09
CA LEU A 46 1.99 -12.27 -15.64
C LEU A 46 1.10 -13.29 -14.91
N VAL A 47 0.10 -12.83 -14.15
CA VAL A 47 -0.90 -13.71 -13.53
C VAL A 47 -1.78 -14.37 -14.59
N ASP A 48 -2.21 -13.65 -15.63
CA ASP A 48 -2.98 -14.24 -16.75
C ASP A 48 -2.16 -15.28 -17.52
N GLU A 49 -0.88 -14.99 -17.79
CA GLU A 49 0.05 -15.94 -18.41
C GLU A 49 0.21 -17.20 -17.53
N ALA A 50 0.33 -17.04 -16.21
CA ALA A 50 0.42 -18.15 -15.28
C ALA A 50 -0.87 -18.98 -15.21
N LYS A 51 -2.05 -18.31 -15.24
CA LYS A 51 -3.37 -18.94 -15.34
C LYS A 51 -3.48 -19.76 -16.62
N GLY A 52 -3.06 -19.20 -17.76
CA GLY A 52 -3.06 -19.89 -19.06
C GLY A 52 -2.19 -21.15 -19.10
N ARG A 53 -1.13 -21.19 -18.28
CA ARG A 53 -0.29 -22.38 -18.08
C ARG A 53 -0.82 -23.35 -17.01
N GLY A 54 -1.94 -23.04 -16.36
CA GLY A 54 -2.49 -23.83 -15.25
C GLY A 54 -1.65 -23.79 -13.97
N ALA A 55 -0.71 -22.85 -13.84
CA ALA A 55 0.16 -22.72 -12.66
C ALA A 55 -0.56 -22.08 -11.46
N VAL A 56 -1.61 -21.30 -11.73
CA VAL A 56 -2.46 -20.64 -10.73
C VAL A 56 -3.91 -20.66 -11.20
N SER A 57 -4.85 -20.43 -10.28
CA SER A 57 -6.29 -20.45 -10.59
C SER A 57 -6.75 -19.24 -11.39
N GLY A 58 -6.13 -18.08 -11.14
CA GLY A 58 -6.58 -16.77 -11.63
C GLY A 58 -7.84 -16.24 -10.94
N ARG A 59 -8.38 -16.96 -9.95
CA ARG A 59 -9.60 -16.58 -9.22
C ARG A 59 -9.43 -15.23 -8.52
N PHE A 60 -8.28 -14.97 -7.92
CA PHE A 60 -8.03 -13.73 -7.19
C PHE A 60 -7.84 -12.55 -8.15
N ALA A 61 -7.29 -12.79 -9.34
CA ALA A 61 -7.23 -11.78 -10.40
C ALA A 61 -8.63 -11.40 -10.88
N ASP A 62 -9.50 -12.38 -11.10
CA ASP A 62 -10.89 -12.17 -11.52
C ASP A 62 -11.67 -11.38 -10.46
N ILE A 63 -11.51 -11.72 -9.17
CA ILE A 63 -12.10 -10.97 -8.04
C ILE A 63 -11.62 -9.52 -8.05
N ALA A 64 -10.32 -9.28 -8.18
CA ALA A 64 -9.75 -7.95 -8.09
C ALA A 64 -10.20 -7.03 -9.25
N ARG A 65 -10.31 -7.58 -10.48
CA ARG A 65 -10.88 -6.88 -11.63
C ARG A 65 -12.37 -6.58 -11.44
N LEU A 66 -13.12 -7.50 -10.87
CA LEU A 66 -14.53 -7.27 -10.57
C LEU A 66 -14.70 -6.15 -9.54
N ILE A 67 -13.89 -6.13 -8.47
CA ILE A 67 -13.86 -5.02 -7.50
C ILE A 67 -13.57 -3.68 -8.20
N GLU A 68 -12.57 -3.62 -9.09
CA GLU A 68 -12.24 -2.41 -9.85
C GLU A 68 -13.45 -1.90 -10.64
N SER A 69 -14.11 -2.79 -11.39
CA SER A 69 -15.28 -2.44 -12.21
C SER A 69 -16.47 -1.99 -11.35
N THR A 70 -16.73 -2.66 -10.24
CA THR A 70 -17.81 -2.28 -9.31
C THR A 70 -17.52 -0.93 -8.65
N LEU A 71 -16.27 -0.67 -8.28
CA LEU A 71 -15.86 0.63 -7.74
C LEU A 71 -16.03 1.75 -8.77
N ALA A 72 -15.65 1.49 -10.03
CA ALA A 72 -15.82 2.45 -11.11
C ALA A 72 -17.29 2.83 -11.31
N LEU A 73 -18.19 1.84 -11.32
CA LEU A 73 -19.64 2.07 -11.42
C LEU A 73 -20.18 2.88 -10.23
N GLN A 74 -19.80 2.53 -9.00
CA GLN A 74 -20.32 3.21 -7.80
C GLN A 74 -19.79 4.63 -7.60
N LYS A 75 -18.57 4.93 -8.10
CA LYS A 75 -17.92 6.23 -7.92
C LYS A 75 -18.03 7.12 -9.16
N GLY A 76 -18.55 6.62 -10.27
CA GLY A 76 -18.64 7.33 -11.54
C GLY A 76 -17.27 7.68 -12.15
N LYS A 77 -16.20 7.04 -11.68
CA LYS A 77 -14.82 7.24 -12.15
C LYS A 77 -13.98 6.02 -11.88
N LEU A 78 -13.01 5.75 -12.76
CA LEU A 78 -12.06 4.65 -12.58
C LEU A 78 -11.21 4.88 -11.33
N ILE A 79 -11.12 3.86 -10.49
CA ILE A 79 -10.20 3.79 -9.35
C ILE A 79 -9.37 2.53 -9.54
N PRO A 80 -8.25 2.62 -10.29
CA PRO A 80 -7.56 1.42 -10.73
C PRO A 80 -6.75 0.77 -9.62
N MET A 81 -6.47 -0.51 -9.80
CA MET A 81 -5.60 -1.28 -8.94
C MET A 81 -4.19 -0.66 -8.90
N ASN A 82 -3.64 -0.53 -7.69
CA ASN A 82 -2.25 -0.10 -7.49
C ASN A 82 -1.33 -1.31 -7.31
N ILE A 83 -0.05 -1.07 -7.09
CA ILE A 83 0.93 -2.14 -6.83
C ILE A 83 0.55 -3.06 -5.66
N ASP A 84 -0.06 -2.52 -4.61
CA ASP A 84 -0.41 -3.30 -3.42
C ASP A 84 -1.57 -4.25 -3.75
N GLY A 85 -2.54 -3.79 -4.55
CA GLY A 85 -3.60 -4.66 -5.07
C GLY A 85 -3.06 -5.75 -5.99
N ALA A 86 -2.18 -5.40 -6.92
CA ALA A 86 -1.61 -6.37 -7.86
C ALA A 86 -0.73 -7.41 -7.15
N THR A 87 0.09 -7.00 -6.19
CA THR A 87 0.88 -7.94 -5.39
C THR A 87 0.02 -8.77 -4.45
N ALA A 88 -1.07 -8.24 -3.90
CA ALA A 88 -2.03 -9.03 -3.14
C ALA A 88 -2.66 -10.15 -3.98
N VAL A 89 -3.00 -9.89 -5.25
CA VAL A 89 -3.45 -10.93 -6.19
C VAL A 89 -2.37 -11.99 -6.36
N VAL A 90 -1.12 -11.60 -6.66
CA VAL A 90 -0.01 -12.54 -6.83
C VAL A 90 0.17 -13.42 -5.59
N TYR A 91 0.20 -12.82 -4.40
CA TYR A 91 0.39 -13.58 -3.16
C TYR A 91 -0.77 -14.53 -2.85
N ALA A 92 -2.00 -14.11 -3.16
CA ALA A 92 -3.17 -14.95 -2.98
C ALA A 92 -3.18 -16.15 -3.95
N GLU A 93 -2.82 -15.93 -5.22
CA GLU A 93 -2.67 -17.03 -6.20
C GLU A 93 -1.58 -18.02 -5.80
N LEU A 94 -0.51 -17.54 -5.16
CA LEU A 94 0.57 -18.38 -4.63
C LEU A 94 0.25 -19.05 -3.29
N GLY A 95 -0.93 -18.79 -2.70
CA GLY A 95 -1.38 -19.41 -1.47
C GLY A 95 -0.73 -18.87 -0.19
N PHE A 96 -0.13 -17.68 -0.22
CA PHE A 96 0.43 -17.07 0.98
C PHE A 96 -0.67 -16.61 1.95
N ALA A 97 -0.44 -16.86 3.24
CA ALA A 97 -1.28 -16.29 4.29
C ALA A 97 -1.10 -14.76 4.35
N PRO A 98 -2.19 -13.96 4.50
CA PRO A 98 -2.10 -12.49 4.49
C PRO A 98 -1.05 -11.86 5.41
N PRO A 99 -0.80 -12.37 6.64
CA PRO A 99 0.25 -11.84 7.50
C PRO A 99 1.67 -11.94 6.90
N LEU A 100 1.93 -12.96 6.06
CA LEU A 100 3.24 -13.17 5.42
C LEU A 100 3.51 -12.19 4.27
N CYS A 101 2.47 -11.70 3.62
CA CYS A 101 2.58 -10.77 2.49
C CYS A 101 3.34 -9.49 2.85
N ARG A 102 3.19 -9.00 4.09
CA ARG A 102 3.95 -7.86 4.60
C ARG A 102 5.45 -8.18 4.69
N GLY A 103 5.82 -9.41 5.05
CA GLY A 103 7.22 -9.86 5.07
C GLY A 103 7.84 -9.86 3.68
N LEU A 104 7.12 -10.36 2.67
CA LEU A 104 7.57 -10.35 1.27
C LEU A 104 7.80 -8.91 0.76
N PHE A 105 6.91 -7.99 1.09
CA PHE A 105 7.11 -6.57 0.79
C PHE A 105 8.38 -6.01 1.44
N VAL A 106 8.60 -6.29 2.74
CA VAL A 106 9.79 -5.81 3.46
C VAL A 106 11.07 -6.37 2.84
N LEU A 107 11.10 -7.64 2.46
CA LEU A 107 12.25 -8.26 1.78
C LEU A 107 12.55 -7.59 0.43
N SER A 108 11.53 -7.31 -0.38
CA SER A 108 11.71 -6.60 -1.64
C SER A 108 12.26 -5.18 -1.42
N ARG A 109 11.76 -4.47 -0.41
CA ARG A 109 12.18 -3.09 -0.10
C ARG A 109 13.55 -3.01 0.54
N SER A 110 14.00 -4.01 1.29
CA SER A 110 15.30 -3.99 1.95
C SER A 110 16.46 -3.86 0.96
N VAL A 111 16.36 -4.46 -0.23
CA VAL A 111 17.34 -4.32 -1.32
C VAL A 111 17.49 -2.87 -1.75
N GLY A 112 16.37 -2.16 -1.95
CA GLY A 112 16.40 -0.75 -2.34
C GLY A 112 16.89 0.17 -1.22
N ILE A 113 16.56 -0.13 0.04
CA ILE A 113 17.07 0.60 1.20
C ILE A 113 18.59 0.44 1.28
N LEU A 114 19.09 -0.80 1.16
CA LEU A 114 20.53 -1.08 1.16
C LEU A 114 21.26 -0.29 0.06
N ALA A 115 20.74 -0.32 -1.18
CA ALA A 115 21.33 0.41 -2.29
C ALA A 115 21.35 1.93 -2.04
N HIS A 116 20.23 2.52 -1.63
CA HIS A 116 20.16 3.95 -1.34
C HIS A 116 21.04 4.36 -0.15
N THR A 117 21.14 3.53 0.89
CA THR A 117 22.04 3.78 2.02
C THR A 117 23.50 3.78 1.55
N TRP A 118 23.88 2.82 0.70
CA TRP A 118 25.22 2.77 0.13
C TRP A 118 25.51 4.01 -0.74
N GLU A 119 24.61 4.36 -1.67
CA GLU A 119 24.73 5.58 -2.49
C GLU A 119 24.89 6.84 -1.62
N GLN A 120 24.11 6.95 -0.55
CA GLN A 120 24.17 8.08 0.38
C GLN A 120 25.51 8.16 1.13
N MET A 121 26.09 7.01 1.51
CA MET A 121 27.40 6.93 2.16
C MET A 121 28.52 7.35 1.20
N GLN A 122 28.41 6.99 -0.09
CA GLN A 122 29.41 7.30 -1.11
C GLN A 122 29.34 8.76 -1.61
N GLN A 123 28.26 9.50 -1.31
CA GLN A 123 28.09 10.89 -1.74
C GLN A 123 29.10 11.86 -1.09
N GLY A 124 29.79 11.46 -0.02
CA GLY A 124 30.76 12.30 0.71
C GLY A 124 30.12 13.41 1.55
N GLY A 125 28.78 13.54 1.52
CA GLY A 125 28.02 14.42 2.39
C GLY A 125 27.76 13.78 3.75
N ARG A 126 27.51 14.62 4.77
CA ARG A 126 27.06 14.12 6.08
C ARG A 126 25.69 13.45 5.92
N ASN A 127 25.45 12.36 6.66
CA ASN A 127 24.12 11.79 6.78
C ASN A 127 23.12 12.88 7.15
N LYS A 128 22.10 13.05 6.32
CA LYS A 128 21.05 14.04 6.52
C LYS A 128 20.27 13.66 7.78
N GLY A 129 20.18 14.60 8.72
CA GLY A 129 19.29 14.45 9.87
C GLY A 129 17.81 14.44 9.44
N PRO A 130 16.88 14.16 10.36
CA PRO A 130 15.45 14.08 10.05
C PRO A 130 14.84 15.41 9.60
N LEU A 131 15.54 16.53 9.82
CA LEU A 131 15.09 17.87 9.44
C LEU A 131 16.13 18.58 8.56
N PRO A 132 15.70 19.28 7.52
CA PRO A 132 16.50 20.31 6.87
C PRO A 132 16.95 21.37 7.88
N ARG A 133 18.16 21.90 7.72
CA ARG A 133 18.75 22.86 8.69
C ARG A 133 17.99 24.18 8.75
N ASP A 134 17.33 24.54 7.66
CA ASP A 134 16.51 25.73 7.46
C ASP A 134 15.06 25.55 7.92
N ALA A 135 14.64 24.32 8.22
CA ALA A 135 13.28 23.98 8.65
C ALA A 135 13.26 23.42 10.07
N THR A 136 13.86 24.16 11.03
CA THR A 136 13.76 23.81 12.45
C THR A 136 12.38 24.11 13.00
N TRP A 137 11.92 23.28 13.94
CA TRP A 137 10.65 23.51 14.63
C TRP A 137 10.60 24.87 15.33
N THR A 138 9.52 25.60 15.11
CA THR A 138 9.17 26.75 15.95
C THR A 138 8.54 26.25 17.23
N TYR A 139 9.25 26.37 18.36
CA TYR A 139 8.67 26.09 19.66
C TYR A 139 7.55 27.10 19.96
N ARG A 140 6.32 26.61 20.13
CA ARG A 140 5.13 27.41 20.49
C ARG A 140 4.65 27.17 21.93
N GLY A 141 5.47 26.49 22.75
CA GLY A 141 5.17 26.26 24.16
C GLY A 141 5.52 27.45 25.03
N LYS A 142 5.36 27.30 26.35
CA LYS A 142 5.75 28.34 27.32
C LYS A 142 7.27 28.55 27.31
N PRO A 143 7.77 29.79 27.39
CA PRO A 143 9.21 30.04 27.56
C PRO A 143 9.72 29.31 28.80
N SER A 144 11.00 28.90 28.78
CA SER A 144 11.62 28.22 29.90
C SER A 144 11.60 29.11 31.13
N ASN A 145 11.13 28.57 32.27
CA ASN A 145 11.29 29.25 33.54
C ASN A 145 12.80 29.37 33.87
N PRO A 146 13.23 30.48 34.48
CA PRO A 146 14.59 30.57 34.99
C PRO A 146 14.84 29.47 36.04
N PRO A 147 16.09 28.98 36.16
CA PRO A 147 16.44 28.06 37.24
C PRO A 147 16.20 28.72 38.61
N PRO A 148 15.90 27.95 39.67
CA PRO A 148 15.74 28.49 41.01
C PRO A 148 17.01 29.21 41.48
N SER A 149 16.87 30.31 42.23
CA SER A 149 18.01 30.98 42.86
C SER A 149 18.62 30.09 43.95
N GLU A 150 19.95 30.03 44.01
CA GLU A 150 20.67 29.38 45.12
C GLU A 150 20.21 30.01 46.44
N GLY A 151 19.60 29.20 47.32
CA GLY A 151 19.16 29.62 48.65
C GLY A 151 17.66 29.59 48.93
N SER A 152 16.82 29.11 48.00
CA SER A 152 15.41 28.84 48.28
C SER A 152 15.19 27.35 48.60
N ILE A 153 15.52 26.95 49.84
CA ILE A 153 14.96 25.79 50.53
C ILE A 153 14.21 26.32 51.75
#